data_AF-U6CXC2-F1
#
_entry.id   AF-U6CXC2-F1
#
_cell.length_a   1.000
_cell.length_b   1.000
_cell.length_c   1.000
_cell.angle_alpha   90.00
_cell.angle_beta   90.00
_cell.angle_gamma   90.00
#
_symmetry.space_group_name_H-M   'P 1'
#
loop_
_entity.id
_entity.type
_entity.pdbx_description
1 polymer ?
#
loop_
_entity_poly.entity_id
_entity_poly.type
_entity_poly.pdbx_seq_one_letter_code
_entity_poly.pdbx_strand_id
1 'polypeptide(L)'
;MPAVQFRERDALEAVFRFWAGREKGPEAFPMSRLWDSRLRHYLGSRYDARRGVSDWDLHMKLHDRGARVIHTREFRRWRDTGVAFELRDSSAYHVPNRTLASGRLLSHHGERVAARGYWGDIATGPFVAFGIETDDDSLLRTSNGQPVKTAGEITQHNVTELFREVAAWRRPRTAQGNPEQVLEDQDGSPERAAPAPEFFTVHFLPLGSAQTLHHKSCYKERFQLLYVACGMVHLLSPDLGATVAPGGRLVVELARYLVDLRQEQLQGFASRVEELARAAGFTLLPQARPLETFARFHKAPDSACGPGSAVDSMTPPPDVPTPPLEDLSQALEGRTPPPEPLKRPPESLALSTESDSTTRESDPCPHL
;
A
#
# COMPACT_ATOMS: atom_id res chain seq x y z
N MET A 1 1.93 19.08 -23.03
CA MET A 1 1.28 17.79 -23.37
C MET A 1 0.51 17.31 -22.15
N PRO A 2 -0.78 16.93 -22.28
CA PRO A 2 -1.50 16.31 -21.17
C PRO A 2 -0.74 15.06 -20.73
N ALA A 3 -0.41 14.99 -19.43
CA ALA A 3 0.41 13.91 -18.90
C ALA A 3 -0.27 12.53 -19.05
N VAL A 4 -1.60 12.48 -18.96
CA VAL A 4 -2.44 11.28 -18.94
C VAL A 4 -3.41 11.26 -20.12
N GLN A 5 -3.57 10.13 -20.80
CA GLN A 5 -4.46 9.98 -21.96
C GLN A 5 -5.94 10.04 -21.55
N PHE A 6 -6.85 10.39 -22.48
CA PHE A 6 -8.29 10.50 -22.18
C PHE A 6 -8.87 9.21 -21.58
N ARG A 7 -8.56 8.05 -22.16
CA ARG A 7 -9.01 6.75 -21.65
C ARG A 7 -8.56 6.48 -20.20
N GLU A 8 -7.33 6.86 -19.87
CA GLU A 8 -6.80 6.69 -18.52
C GLU A 8 -7.46 7.66 -17.53
N ARG A 9 -7.79 8.88 -17.97
CA ARG A 9 -8.56 9.84 -17.18
C ARG A 9 -9.95 9.30 -16.88
N ASP A 10 -10.65 8.75 -17.87
CA ASP A 10 -11.97 8.15 -17.68
C ASP A 10 -11.90 6.96 -16.72
N ALA A 11 -10.85 6.14 -16.81
CA ALA A 11 -10.61 5.03 -15.89
C ALA A 11 -10.37 5.53 -14.45
N LEU A 12 -9.53 6.55 -14.25
CA LEU A 12 -9.30 7.18 -12.95
C LEU A 12 -10.58 7.79 -12.38
N GLU A 13 -11.36 8.48 -13.22
CA GLU A 13 -12.62 9.07 -12.81
C GLU A 13 -13.63 8.01 -12.36
N ALA A 14 -13.72 6.89 -13.07
CA ALA A 14 -14.53 5.74 -12.67
C ALA A 14 -14.09 5.17 -11.30
N VAL A 15 -12.79 5.08 -11.05
CA VAL A 15 -12.23 4.66 -9.75
C VAL A 15 -12.61 5.66 -8.65
N PHE A 16 -12.44 6.97 -8.88
CA PHE A 16 -12.78 8.00 -7.89
C PHE A 16 -14.28 8.06 -7.59
N ARG A 17 -15.14 7.91 -8.60
CA ARG A 17 -16.60 7.80 -8.40
C ARG A 17 -16.96 6.59 -7.54
N PHE A 18 -16.30 5.46 -7.76
CA PHE A 18 -16.49 4.26 -6.95
C PHE A 18 -16.04 4.48 -5.51
N TRP A 19 -14.87 5.08 -5.28
CA TRP A 19 -14.39 5.39 -3.93
C TRP A 19 -15.31 6.37 -3.19
N ALA A 20 -15.85 7.37 -3.90
CA ALA A 20 -16.82 8.33 -3.36
C ALA A 20 -18.16 7.69 -2.97
N GLY A 21 -18.40 6.42 -3.30
CA GLY A 21 -19.56 5.68 -2.83
C GLY A 21 -20.89 6.10 -3.41
N ARG A 22 -20.86 6.81 -4.56
CA ARG A 22 -22.07 7.20 -5.28
C ARG A 22 -22.84 6.01 -5.86
N GLU A 23 -22.17 4.86 -6.01
CA GLU A 23 -22.77 3.59 -6.45
C GLU A 23 -23.16 2.72 -5.23
N LYS A 24 -24.46 2.73 -4.90
CA LYS A 24 -25.20 1.72 -4.10
C LYS A 24 -24.51 1.16 -2.83
N GLY A 25 -24.40 1.96 -1.76
CA GLY A 25 -24.28 1.48 -0.37
C GLY A 25 -23.19 0.41 -0.06
N PRO A 26 -23.22 -0.22 1.13
CA PRO A 26 -22.31 -1.31 1.50
C PRO A 26 -22.52 -2.57 0.65
N GLU A 27 -23.71 -2.76 0.08
CA GLU A 27 -24.06 -3.91 -0.77
C GLU A 27 -23.23 -3.99 -2.05
N ALA A 28 -22.80 -2.85 -2.59
CA ALA A 28 -21.93 -2.83 -3.77
C ALA A 28 -20.51 -3.35 -3.52
N PHE A 29 -20.07 -3.47 -2.25
CA PHE A 29 -18.73 -3.95 -1.91
C PHE A 29 -18.73 -4.73 -0.59
N PRO A 30 -19.09 -6.03 -0.61
CA PRO A 30 -19.19 -6.87 0.59
C PRO A 30 -17.81 -7.25 1.13
N MET A 31 -17.17 -6.32 1.83
CA MET A 31 -15.77 -6.41 2.26
C MET A 31 -15.46 -7.66 3.07
N SER A 32 -16.32 -8.05 4.02
CA SER A 32 -16.11 -9.26 4.83
C SER A 32 -16.07 -10.54 4.00
N ARG A 33 -16.89 -10.63 2.94
CA ARG A 33 -16.88 -11.80 2.03
C ARG A 33 -15.63 -11.80 1.15
N LEU A 34 -15.22 -10.63 0.66
CA LEU A 34 -14.03 -10.48 -0.16
C LEU A 34 -12.74 -10.80 0.63
N TRP A 35 -12.68 -10.35 1.88
CA TRP A 35 -11.60 -10.69 2.82
C TRP A 35 -11.54 -12.20 3.07
N ASP A 36 -12.67 -12.82 3.42
CA ASP A 36 -12.73 -14.27 3.66
C ASP A 36 -12.31 -15.09 2.43
N SER A 37 -12.78 -14.69 1.24
CA SER A 37 -12.38 -15.32 -0.02
C SER A 37 -10.87 -15.22 -0.27
N ARG A 38 -10.27 -14.03 -0.05
CA ARG A 38 -8.81 -13.83 -0.12
C ARG A 38 -8.06 -14.70 0.88
N LEU A 39 -8.54 -14.80 2.12
CA LEU A 39 -7.91 -15.63 3.15
C LEU A 39 -7.95 -17.13 2.81
N ARG A 40 -9.09 -17.64 2.34
CA ARG A 40 -9.23 -19.04 1.91
C ARG A 40 -8.26 -19.37 0.78
N HIS A 41 -8.15 -18.44 -0.18
CA HIS A 41 -7.23 -18.57 -1.29
C HIS A 41 -5.77 -18.59 -0.84
N TYR A 42 -5.38 -17.64 0.00
CA TYR A 42 -4.00 -17.49 0.49
C TYR A 42 -3.57 -18.64 1.41
N LEU A 43 -4.44 -19.08 2.32
CA LEU A 43 -4.11 -20.13 3.29
C LEU A 43 -4.30 -21.54 2.74
N GLY A 44 -5.20 -21.71 1.77
CA GLY A 44 -5.57 -23.01 1.20
C GLY A 44 -6.02 -23.98 2.30
N SER A 45 -5.43 -25.16 2.34
CA SER A 45 -5.70 -26.19 3.35
C SER A 45 -5.45 -25.74 4.80
N ARG A 46 -4.65 -24.68 5.00
CA ARG A 46 -4.33 -24.15 6.34
C ARG A 46 -5.39 -23.18 6.87
N TYR A 47 -6.44 -22.89 6.10
CA TYR A 47 -7.47 -21.91 6.48
C TYR A 47 -8.17 -22.26 7.80
N ASP A 48 -8.42 -23.55 8.07
CA ASP A 48 -9.04 -23.99 9.33
C ASP A 48 -8.09 -23.78 10.53
N ALA A 49 -6.78 -23.82 10.28
CA ALA A 49 -5.73 -23.53 11.26
C ALA A 49 -5.23 -22.07 11.22
N ARG A 50 -5.97 -21.14 10.59
CA ARG A 50 -5.51 -19.74 10.33
C ARG A 50 -5.04 -18.98 11.57
N ARG A 51 -5.59 -19.29 12.74
CA ARG A 51 -5.18 -18.67 14.01
C ARG A 51 -3.75 -19.06 14.38
N GLY A 52 -3.42 -20.35 14.27
CA GLY A 52 -2.07 -20.84 14.48
C GLY A 52 -1.08 -20.30 13.44
N VAL A 53 -1.50 -20.19 12.18
CA VAL A 53 -0.68 -19.57 11.12
C VAL A 53 -0.40 -18.10 11.45
N SER A 54 -1.42 -17.35 11.87
CA SER A 54 -1.27 -15.92 12.22
C SER A 54 -0.35 -15.73 13.44
N ASP A 55 -0.51 -16.56 14.47
CA ASP A 55 0.36 -16.49 15.65
C ASP A 55 1.82 -16.81 15.27
N TRP A 56 2.04 -17.80 14.41
CA TRP A 56 3.37 -18.15 13.92
C TRP A 56 3.98 -17.05 13.04
N ASP A 57 3.21 -16.47 12.11
CA ASP A 57 3.67 -15.36 11.26
C ASP A 57 4.08 -14.14 12.11
N LEU A 58 3.34 -13.83 13.18
CA LEU A 58 3.68 -12.74 14.08
C LEU A 58 5.01 -12.99 14.81
N HIS A 59 5.12 -14.12 15.52
CA HIS A 59 6.25 -14.35 16.41
C HIS A 59 7.52 -14.75 15.64
N MET A 60 7.41 -15.59 14.62
CA MET A 60 8.58 -16.17 13.92
C MET A 60 9.01 -15.37 12.70
N LYS A 61 8.19 -14.42 12.23
CA LYS A 61 8.56 -13.57 11.10
C LYS A 61 8.58 -12.10 11.48
N LEU A 62 7.48 -11.53 11.98
CA LEU A 62 7.45 -10.09 12.25
C LEU A 62 8.32 -9.72 13.46
N HIS A 63 8.16 -10.41 14.59
CA HIS A 63 8.93 -10.14 15.81
C HIS A 63 10.42 -10.42 15.65
N ASP A 64 10.79 -11.54 15.01
CA ASP A 64 12.18 -11.87 14.71
C ASP A 64 12.84 -10.85 13.79
N ARG A 65 12.04 -10.20 12.92
CA ARG A 65 12.51 -9.12 12.04
C ARG A 65 12.43 -7.74 12.69
N GLY A 66 12.13 -7.65 13.99
CA GLY A 66 12.19 -6.42 14.78
C GLY A 66 10.85 -5.75 15.07
N ALA A 67 9.72 -6.24 14.54
CA ALA A 67 8.40 -5.67 14.77
C ALA A 67 7.74 -6.18 16.08
N ARG A 68 8.51 -6.24 17.17
CA ARG A 68 8.07 -6.78 18.48
C ARG A 68 6.95 -5.98 19.14
N VAL A 69 6.75 -4.74 18.69
CA VAL A 69 5.73 -3.82 19.21
C VAL A 69 4.32 -4.26 18.81
N ILE A 70 4.18 -5.03 17.73
CA ILE A 70 2.88 -5.52 17.26
C ILE A 70 2.36 -6.57 18.24
N HIS A 71 1.25 -6.26 18.91
CA HIS A 71 0.68 -7.12 19.94
C HIS A 71 -0.17 -8.25 19.31
N THR A 72 -0.14 -9.44 19.91
CA THR A 72 -0.84 -10.64 19.39
C THR A 72 -2.34 -10.42 19.21
N ARG A 73 -2.98 -9.68 20.12
CA ARG A 73 -4.41 -9.39 20.05
C ARG A 73 -4.79 -8.52 18.85
N GLU A 74 -4.04 -7.46 18.56
CA GLU A 74 -4.35 -6.56 17.43
C GLU A 74 -4.06 -7.25 16.10
N PHE A 75 -2.95 -7.98 16.02
CA PHE A 75 -2.58 -8.70 14.80
C PHE A 75 -3.56 -9.82 14.47
N ARG A 76 -3.92 -10.66 15.45
CA ARG A 76 -4.90 -11.74 15.26
C ARG A 76 -6.26 -11.18 14.86
N ARG A 77 -6.72 -10.11 15.52
CA ARG A 77 -8.01 -9.49 15.18
C ARG A 77 -8.02 -8.97 13.75
N TRP A 78 -6.96 -8.29 13.33
CA TRP A 78 -6.81 -7.83 11.96
C TRP A 78 -6.77 -9.00 10.96
N ARG A 79 -6.02 -10.07 11.25
CA ARG A 79 -5.98 -11.27 10.40
C ARG A 79 -7.35 -11.93 10.24
N ASP A 80 -8.15 -11.99 11.31
CA ASP A 80 -9.48 -12.60 11.28
C ASP A 80 -10.54 -11.70 10.58
N THR A 81 -10.44 -10.38 10.69
CA THR A 81 -11.54 -9.46 10.31
C THR A 81 -11.20 -8.44 9.22
N GLY A 82 -9.93 -8.22 8.94
CA GLY A 82 -9.43 -7.13 8.09
C GLY A 82 -9.40 -5.75 8.75
N VAL A 83 -9.86 -5.63 10.01
CA VAL A 83 -9.91 -4.35 10.73
C VAL A 83 -8.66 -4.19 11.58
N ALA A 84 -7.83 -3.22 11.22
CA ALA A 84 -6.69 -2.76 12.02
C ALA A 84 -7.04 -1.48 12.80
N PHE A 85 -6.24 -1.14 13.81
CA PHE A 85 -6.35 0.10 14.59
C PHE A 85 -7.76 0.34 15.14
N GLU A 86 -8.26 -0.63 15.90
CA GLU A 86 -9.63 -0.58 16.37
C GLU A 86 -9.88 0.57 17.36
N LEU A 87 -10.89 1.39 17.10
CA LEU A 87 -11.41 2.36 18.05
C LEU A 87 -12.16 1.63 19.17
N ARG A 88 -12.32 2.29 20.30
CA ARG A 88 -13.04 1.72 21.46
C ARG A 88 -14.50 1.34 21.14
N ASP A 89 -15.10 1.95 20.12
CA ASP A 89 -16.44 1.65 19.65
C ASP A 89 -16.39 0.71 18.43
N SER A 90 -16.65 -0.57 18.68
CA SER A 90 -16.67 -1.61 17.66
C SER A 90 -17.81 -1.46 16.65
N SER A 91 -18.83 -0.63 16.95
CA SER A 91 -19.94 -0.34 16.05
C SER A 91 -19.61 0.71 14.98
N ALA A 92 -18.45 1.38 15.08
CA ALA A 92 -18.05 2.44 14.17
C ALA A 92 -17.77 1.96 12.73
N TYR A 93 -17.51 0.67 12.50
CA TYR A 93 -17.05 0.12 11.22
C TYR A 93 -18.18 -0.38 10.31
N HIS A 94 -19.10 0.51 9.92
CA HIS A 94 -20.24 0.16 9.06
C HIS A 94 -20.03 0.48 7.56
N VAL A 95 -19.00 1.25 7.21
CA VAL A 95 -18.66 1.61 5.82
C VAL A 95 -17.38 0.89 5.38
N PRO A 96 -17.41 0.13 4.27
CA PRO A 96 -16.20 -0.55 3.79
C PRO A 96 -15.22 0.44 3.15
N ASN A 97 -13.92 0.20 3.37
CA ASN A 97 -12.88 0.94 2.65
C ASN A 97 -12.77 0.43 1.20
N ARG A 98 -13.21 1.27 0.25
CA ARG A 98 -13.20 0.97 -1.19
C ARG A 98 -11.87 1.26 -1.88
N THR A 99 -10.92 1.94 -1.22
CA THR A 99 -9.66 2.36 -1.86
C THR A 99 -8.73 1.20 -2.18
N LEU A 100 -8.91 0.06 -1.50
CA LEU A 100 -8.16 -1.18 -1.71
C LEU A 100 -8.88 -2.16 -2.64
N ALA A 101 -9.98 -1.72 -3.27
CA ALA A 101 -10.67 -2.51 -4.27
C ALA A 101 -9.99 -2.33 -5.64
N SER A 102 -9.89 -3.42 -6.39
CA SER A 102 -9.48 -3.38 -7.79
C SER A 102 -10.33 -4.36 -8.59
N GLY A 103 -10.62 -3.97 -9.84
CA GLY A 103 -11.39 -4.79 -10.77
C GLY A 103 -10.48 -5.80 -11.46
N ARG A 104 -10.85 -7.08 -11.42
CA ARG A 104 -10.28 -8.13 -12.27
C ARG A 104 -11.37 -8.69 -13.17
N LEU A 105 -11.03 -8.95 -14.42
CA LEU A 105 -11.87 -9.76 -15.29
C LEU A 105 -11.71 -11.22 -14.85
N LEU A 106 -12.69 -11.75 -14.12
CA LEU A 106 -12.75 -13.15 -13.74
C LEU A 106 -13.47 -13.93 -14.83
N SER A 107 -12.97 -15.13 -15.16
CA SER A 107 -13.69 -16.04 -16.04
C SER A 107 -14.73 -16.80 -15.20
N HIS A 108 -16.01 -16.61 -15.49
CA HIS A 108 -17.13 -17.29 -14.85
C HIS A 108 -17.90 -18.05 -15.93
N HIS A 109 -17.90 -19.38 -15.87
CA HIS A 109 -18.52 -20.25 -16.89
C HIS A 109 -18.08 -19.96 -18.34
N GLY A 110 -16.82 -19.57 -18.55
CA GLY A 110 -16.29 -19.25 -19.88
C GLY A 110 -16.50 -17.80 -20.33
N GLU A 111 -17.26 -16.99 -19.58
CA GLU A 111 -17.42 -15.55 -19.82
C GLU A 111 -16.51 -14.71 -18.93
N ARG A 112 -15.91 -13.66 -19.50
CA ARG A 112 -15.10 -12.71 -18.71
C ARG A 112 -16.01 -11.68 -18.05
N VAL A 113 -16.30 -11.90 -16.76
CA VAL A 113 -17.07 -10.98 -15.93
C VAL A 113 -16.12 -10.03 -15.19
N ALA A 114 -16.34 -8.73 -15.31
CA ALA A 114 -15.63 -7.75 -14.49
C ALA A 114 -16.12 -7.84 -13.04
N ALA A 115 -15.30 -8.42 -12.17
CA ALA A 115 -15.58 -8.53 -10.74
C ALA A 115 -14.60 -7.67 -9.96
N ARG A 116 -15.11 -6.93 -8.97
CA ARG A 116 -14.28 -6.15 -8.05
C ARG A 116 -13.91 -7.02 -6.85
N GLY A 117 -12.61 -7.11 -6.57
CA GLY A 117 -12.06 -7.85 -5.43
C GLY A 117 -11.35 -6.94 -4.45
N TYR A 118 -10.99 -7.50 -3.29
CA TYR A 118 -10.11 -6.85 -2.32
C TYR A 118 -8.65 -7.22 -2.60
N TRP A 119 -7.79 -6.21 -2.74
CA TRP A 119 -6.38 -6.38 -3.10
C TRP A 119 -5.40 -5.77 -2.11
N GLY A 120 -5.91 -5.30 -0.96
CA GLY A 120 -5.03 -4.92 0.14
C GLY A 120 -4.26 -6.11 0.69
N ASP A 121 -3.27 -5.80 1.51
CA ASP A 121 -2.49 -6.80 2.21
C ASP A 121 -3.37 -7.55 3.22
N ILE A 122 -3.14 -8.86 3.31
CA ILE A 122 -3.82 -9.75 4.24
C ILE A 122 -2.84 -10.44 5.17
N ALA A 123 -1.53 -10.31 4.96
CA ALA A 123 -0.51 -11.12 5.61
C ALA A 123 0.31 -10.36 6.67
N THR A 124 0.82 -9.16 6.36
CA THR A 124 1.73 -8.38 7.23
C THR A 124 1.00 -7.31 8.05
N GLY A 125 0.00 -6.67 7.46
CA GLY A 125 -0.84 -5.65 8.05
C GLY A 125 -0.23 -4.26 8.01
N PRO A 126 -1.04 -3.24 8.30
CA PRO A 126 -0.62 -1.84 8.21
C PRO A 126 0.29 -1.40 9.37
N PHE A 127 0.53 -2.28 10.35
CA PHE A 127 1.26 -1.95 11.58
C PHE A 127 2.71 -1.55 11.32
N VAL A 128 3.37 -2.16 10.34
CA VAL A 128 4.78 -1.90 10.03
C VAL A 128 5.01 -0.55 9.37
N ALA A 129 3.97 0.10 8.82
CA ALA A 129 4.11 1.36 8.11
C ALA A 129 4.38 2.54 9.07
N PHE A 130 3.70 2.56 10.23
CA PHE A 130 3.75 3.68 11.18
C PHE A 130 3.77 3.24 12.65
N GLY A 131 3.73 1.94 12.95
CA GLY A 131 3.50 1.45 14.32
C GLY A 131 4.70 0.76 14.96
N ILE A 132 5.83 0.66 14.28
CA ILE A 132 7.03 -0.06 14.76
C ILE A 132 8.25 0.84 15.00
N GLU A 133 8.24 2.04 14.42
CA GLU A 133 9.29 3.05 14.51
C GLU A 133 8.65 4.38 14.92
N THR A 134 9.35 5.21 15.68
CA THR A 134 8.90 6.54 16.11
C THR A 134 10.12 7.36 16.49
N ASP A 135 10.01 8.69 16.42
CA ASP A 135 11.05 9.60 16.91
C ASP A 135 10.97 9.80 18.44
N ASP A 136 9.81 9.51 19.06
CA ASP A 136 9.65 9.50 20.52
C ASP A 136 9.94 8.10 21.10
N ASP A 137 11.18 7.93 21.57
CA ASP A 137 11.66 6.69 22.21
C ASP A 137 10.84 6.29 23.46
N SER A 138 10.12 7.22 24.08
CA SER A 138 9.28 6.91 25.25
C SER A 138 8.14 5.95 24.92
N LEU A 139 7.67 5.96 23.66
CA LEU A 139 6.63 5.08 23.15
C LEU A 139 7.15 3.67 22.85
N LEU A 140 8.47 3.49 22.65
CA LEU A 140 9.10 2.18 22.42
C LEU A 140 9.50 1.47 23.72
N ARG A 141 9.16 2.03 24.88
CA ARG A 141 9.50 1.44 26.18
C ARG A 141 8.81 0.10 26.37
N THR A 142 9.57 -0.82 26.98
CA THR A 142 9.07 -2.14 27.40
C THR A 142 8.99 -2.23 28.91
N SER A 143 7.94 -2.86 29.43
CA SER A 143 7.78 -3.23 30.83
C SER A 143 7.59 -4.74 30.93
N ASN A 144 8.39 -5.42 31.76
CA ASN A 144 8.38 -6.88 31.88
C ASN A 144 8.54 -7.63 30.54
N GLY A 145 9.35 -7.07 29.63
CA GLY A 145 9.58 -7.65 28.30
C GLY A 145 8.41 -7.49 27.32
N GLN A 146 7.36 -6.76 27.69
CA GLN A 146 6.23 -6.44 26.82
C GLN A 146 6.24 -4.94 26.45
N PRO A 147 5.89 -4.57 25.21
CA PRO A 147 5.71 -3.17 24.83
C PRO A 147 4.67 -2.49 25.72
N VAL A 148 5.00 -1.30 26.25
CA VAL A 148 4.03 -0.50 27.03
C VAL A 148 2.95 0.09 26.12
N LYS A 149 3.32 0.39 24.87
CA LYS A 149 2.43 0.94 23.85
C LYS A 149 2.21 -0.05 22.73
N THR A 150 1.00 -0.02 22.20
CA THR A 150 0.58 -0.83 21.04
C THR A 150 1.02 -0.19 19.73
N ALA A 151 1.11 -0.98 18.66
CA ALA A 151 1.43 -0.44 17.33
C ALA A 151 0.36 0.58 16.87
N GLY A 152 -0.88 0.43 17.32
CA GLY A 152 -1.93 1.42 17.10
C GLY A 152 -1.71 2.77 17.79
N GLU A 153 -1.27 2.79 19.05
CA GLU A 153 -0.96 4.05 19.75
C GLU A 153 0.23 4.78 19.10
N ILE A 154 1.25 4.02 18.68
CA ILE A 154 2.42 4.58 17.99
C ILE A 154 2.02 5.13 16.62
N THR A 155 1.23 4.38 15.85
CA THR A 155 0.68 4.84 14.57
C THR A 155 -0.11 6.13 14.74
N GLN A 156 -0.96 6.20 15.77
CA GLN A 156 -1.73 7.40 16.06
C GLN A 156 -0.81 8.58 16.35
N HIS A 157 0.22 8.41 17.18
CA HIS A 157 1.20 9.46 17.47
C HIS A 157 1.91 9.93 16.20
N ASN A 158 2.55 9.02 15.47
CA ASN A 158 3.33 9.33 14.27
C ASN A 158 2.50 10.03 13.18
N VAL A 159 1.32 9.50 12.89
CA VAL A 159 0.43 10.12 11.89
C VAL A 159 -0.05 11.49 12.36
N THR A 160 -0.26 11.68 13.67
CA THR A 160 -0.62 12.99 14.23
C THR A 160 0.53 13.99 14.11
N GLU A 161 1.77 13.59 14.39
CA GLU A 161 2.95 14.45 14.18
C GLU A 161 3.13 14.83 12.71
N LEU A 162 2.99 13.88 11.78
CA LEU A 162 3.04 14.17 10.35
C LEU A 162 1.98 15.21 9.94
N PHE A 163 0.75 15.09 10.45
CA PHE A 163 -0.28 16.09 10.18
C PHE A 163 0.01 17.44 10.85
N ARG A 164 0.63 17.45 12.04
CA ARG A 164 1.07 18.68 12.70
C ARG A 164 2.14 19.39 11.88
N GLU A 165 3.13 18.67 11.37
CA GLU A 165 4.17 19.23 10.50
C GLU A 165 3.58 19.79 9.21
N VAL A 166 2.70 19.04 8.53
CA VAL A 166 2.03 19.50 7.31
C VAL A 166 1.16 20.73 7.58
N ALA A 167 0.46 20.77 8.72
CA ALA A 167 -0.34 21.92 9.12
C ALA A 167 0.52 23.13 9.52
N ALA A 168 1.68 22.91 10.14
CA ALA A 168 2.63 23.94 10.52
C ALA A 168 3.35 24.52 9.30
N TRP A 169 3.65 23.73 8.28
CA TRP A 169 4.18 24.22 6.99
C TRP A 169 3.25 25.25 6.36
N ARG A 170 1.93 25.06 6.50
CA ARG A 170 0.93 26.02 5.99
C ARG A 170 0.89 27.34 6.77
N ARG A 171 1.61 27.46 7.89
CA ARG A 171 1.74 28.73 8.63
C ARG A 171 3.03 29.44 8.21
N PRO A 172 2.97 30.76 7.93
CA PRO A 172 4.17 31.56 7.76
C PRO A 172 5.12 31.36 8.95
N ARG A 173 6.41 31.10 8.70
CA ARG A 173 7.47 30.93 9.71
C ARG A 173 7.73 32.17 10.60
N THR A 174 6.84 33.16 10.63
CA THR A 174 6.99 34.44 11.35
C THR A 174 6.45 34.40 12.79
N ALA A 175 6.66 33.30 13.53
CA ALA A 175 6.29 33.25 14.95
C ALA A 175 7.17 32.29 15.78
N GLN A 176 8.42 32.07 15.38
CA GLN A 176 9.38 31.33 16.19
C GLN A 176 10.61 32.19 16.47
N GLY A 177 10.38 33.25 17.24
CA GLY A 177 11.41 34.05 17.91
C GLY A 177 10.89 34.41 19.31
N ASN A 178 11.63 33.98 20.33
CA ASN A 178 11.56 34.26 21.78
C ASN A 178 10.24 34.79 22.40
N PRO A 179 9.70 34.10 23.43
CA PRO A 179 8.66 34.67 24.28
C PRO A 179 9.31 35.58 25.34
N GLU A 180 9.80 36.76 24.95
CA GLU A 180 10.15 37.82 25.92
C GLU A 180 10.29 39.15 25.18
N GLN A 181 9.22 39.96 25.25
CA GLN A 181 9.15 41.43 25.24
C GLN A 181 7.83 41.87 24.60
N VAL A 182 6.81 42.01 25.44
CA VAL A 182 5.69 42.91 25.16
C VAL A 182 6.19 44.31 25.46
N LEU A 183 6.58 45.05 24.43
CA LEU A 183 6.64 46.50 24.48
C LEU A 183 5.93 47.05 23.26
N GLU A 184 4.94 47.88 23.58
CA GLU A 184 4.10 48.64 22.68
C GLU A 184 4.96 49.51 21.76
N ASP A 185 4.65 49.51 20.47
CA ASP A 185 4.88 50.69 19.63
C ASP A 185 3.79 50.76 18.56
N GLN A 186 3.02 51.85 18.64
CA GLN A 186 2.15 52.35 17.60
C GLN A 186 3.01 53.12 16.60
N ASP A 187 3.11 52.69 15.34
CA ASP A 187 2.88 53.56 14.16
C ASP A 187 2.97 52.75 12.86
N GLY A 188 2.29 53.23 11.82
CA GLY A 188 1.95 52.52 10.59
C GLY A 188 3.11 51.99 9.74
N SER A 189 2.97 50.73 9.30
CA SER A 189 3.60 50.19 8.10
C SER A 189 2.69 49.12 7.47
N PRO A 190 2.75 48.92 6.15
CA PRO A 190 1.75 48.15 5.43
C PRO A 190 1.79 46.71 5.91
N GLU A 191 0.60 46.21 6.23
CA GLU A 191 0.30 44.82 6.53
C GLU A 191 1.11 43.91 5.58
N ARG A 192 2.17 43.31 6.15
CA ARG A 192 3.08 42.45 5.40
C ARG A 192 2.26 41.24 5.01
N ALA A 193 1.77 41.23 3.76
CA ALA A 193 0.96 40.16 3.22
C ALA A 193 1.60 38.83 3.61
N ALA A 194 0.85 38.02 4.37
CA ALA A 194 1.29 36.70 4.77
C ALA A 194 1.78 35.96 3.51
N PRO A 195 2.97 35.35 3.49
CA PRO A 195 3.44 34.62 2.34
C PRO A 195 2.36 33.62 1.96
N ALA A 196 1.90 33.69 0.71
CA ALA A 196 0.88 32.80 0.20
C ALA A 196 1.30 31.34 0.48
N PRO A 197 0.38 30.46 0.90
CA PRO A 197 0.72 29.07 1.16
C PRO A 197 1.39 28.48 -0.09
N GLU A 198 2.59 27.93 0.08
CA GLU A 198 3.32 27.26 -1.00
C GLU A 198 2.49 26.07 -1.49
N PHE A 199 1.93 26.19 -2.69
CA PHE A 199 1.19 25.10 -3.32
C PHE A 199 2.18 24.07 -3.87
N PHE A 200 2.12 22.85 -3.38
CA PHE A 200 2.81 21.73 -4.03
C PHE A 200 1.94 21.23 -5.19
N THR A 201 2.59 20.92 -6.32
CA THR A 201 1.91 20.36 -7.49
C THR A 201 2.19 18.87 -7.58
N VAL A 202 1.13 18.06 -7.62
CA VAL A 202 1.24 16.61 -7.84
C VAL A 202 0.98 16.31 -9.30
N HIS A 203 1.93 15.62 -9.94
CA HIS A 203 1.81 15.17 -11.32
C HIS A 203 1.59 13.65 -11.37
N PHE A 204 0.45 13.23 -11.91
CA PHE A 204 0.20 11.83 -12.22
C PHE A 204 0.70 11.51 -13.63
N LEU A 205 1.47 10.42 -13.75
CA LEU A 205 1.98 9.92 -15.02
C LEU A 205 1.28 8.60 -15.41
N PRO A 206 1.15 8.30 -16.71
CA PRO A 206 0.62 7.02 -17.21
C PRO A 206 1.34 5.81 -16.65
N LEU A 207 0.62 4.70 -16.55
CA LEU A 207 1.20 3.41 -16.17
C LEU A 207 2.29 3.02 -17.19
N GLY A 208 3.46 2.58 -16.71
CA GLY A 208 4.60 2.24 -17.57
C GLY A 208 5.47 3.42 -18.01
N SER A 209 5.16 4.66 -17.57
CA SER A 209 5.97 5.84 -17.90
C SER A 209 7.44 5.70 -17.50
N ALA A 210 7.75 4.96 -16.43
CA ALA A 210 9.11 4.76 -15.93
C ALA A 210 10.12 4.39 -17.03
N GLN A 211 9.73 3.52 -17.97
CA GLN A 211 10.60 3.07 -19.06
C GLN A 211 10.79 4.13 -20.15
N THR A 212 9.88 5.09 -20.28
CA THR A 212 9.87 6.08 -21.37
C THR A 212 10.21 7.49 -20.90
N LEU A 213 10.41 7.69 -19.59
CA LEU A 213 10.69 8.99 -19.00
C LEU A 213 11.95 9.64 -19.58
N HIS A 214 12.98 8.84 -19.84
CA HIS A 214 14.26 9.29 -20.38
C HIS A 214 14.15 9.84 -21.81
N HIS A 215 13.16 9.42 -22.60
CA HIS A 215 12.93 9.96 -23.95
C HIS A 215 12.56 11.45 -23.93
N LYS A 216 12.05 11.94 -22.80
CA LYS A 216 11.64 13.34 -22.65
C LYS A 216 12.77 14.11 -21.97
N SER A 217 13.46 14.96 -22.75
CA SER A 217 14.55 15.80 -22.27
C SER A 217 14.20 16.65 -21.04
N CYS A 218 12.93 17.02 -20.86
CA CYS A 218 12.44 17.78 -19.70
C CYS A 218 12.51 17.03 -18.36
N TYR A 219 12.79 15.72 -18.36
CA TYR A 219 12.95 14.91 -17.16
C TYR A 219 14.39 14.42 -16.95
N LYS A 220 15.31 14.70 -17.87
CA LYS A 220 16.72 14.38 -17.69
C LYS A 220 17.27 15.21 -16.52
N GLU A 221 17.92 14.52 -15.57
CA GLU A 221 18.58 15.14 -14.41
C GLU A 221 17.70 16.13 -13.62
N ARG A 222 16.38 15.88 -13.57
CA ARG A 222 15.42 16.79 -12.95
C ARG A 222 15.11 16.43 -11.51
N PHE A 223 15.10 15.14 -11.17
CA PHE A 223 14.57 14.68 -9.89
C PHE A 223 15.66 14.65 -8.81
N GLN A 224 15.36 15.20 -7.63
CA GLN A 224 16.28 15.18 -6.48
C GLN A 224 16.15 13.88 -5.68
N LEU A 225 14.98 13.25 -5.71
CA LEU A 225 14.68 12.02 -4.99
C LEU A 225 13.90 11.08 -5.90
N LEU A 226 14.38 9.84 -6.00
CA LEU A 226 13.67 8.72 -6.60
C LEU A 226 13.28 7.75 -5.49
N TYR A 227 12.00 7.45 -5.36
CA TYR A 227 11.48 6.45 -4.44
C TYR A 227 10.95 5.25 -5.22
N VAL A 228 11.37 4.04 -4.85
CA VAL A 228 10.97 2.79 -5.50
C VAL A 228 10.41 1.84 -4.46
N ALA A 229 9.12 1.49 -4.60
CA ALA A 229 8.46 0.50 -3.75
C ALA A 229 9.00 -0.92 -4.01
N CYS A 230 8.89 -1.80 -3.01
CA CYS A 230 9.47 -3.14 -3.07
C CYS A 230 8.95 -3.97 -4.27
N GLY A 231 7.66 -3.83 -4.63
CA GLY A 231 7.05 -4.50 -5.78
C GLY A 231 7.45 -3.94 -7.14
N MET A 232 8.14 -2.79 -7.18
CA MET A 232 8.46 -2.04 -8.41
C MET A 232 9.96 -1.96 -8.68
N VAL A 233 10.79 -2.69 -7.93
CA VAL A 233 12.26 -2.68 -8.08
C VAL A 233 12.70 -3.10 -9.49
N HIS A 234 11.95 -3.98 -10.15
CA HIS A 234 12.24 -4.40 -11.53
C HIS A 234 12.16 -3.27 -12.56
N LEU A 235 11.53 -2.13 -12.22
CA LEU A 235 11.49 -0.93 -13.08
C LEU A 235 12.72 -0.04 -12.92
N LEU A 236 13.59 -0.33 -11.95
CA LEU A 236 14.84 0.40 -11.76
C LEU A 236 15.82 0.02 -12.89
N SER A 237 15.94 0.90 -13.87
CA SER A 237 16.88 0.78 -14.98
C SER A 237 17.87 1.95 -15.01
N PRO A 238 19.00 1.82 -15.74
CA PRO A 238 19.92 2.93 -15.96
C PRO A 238 19.24 4.17 -16.57
N ASP A 239 18.26 3.95 -17.44
CA ASP A 239 17.49 5.03 -18.05
C ASP A 239 16.67 5.82 -17.03
N LEU A 240 16.07 5.13 -16.05
CA LEU A 240 15.37 5.77 -14.95
C LEU A 240 16.37 6.52 -14.05
N GLY A 241 17.53 5.93 -13.79
CA GLY A 241 18.62 6.59 -13.03
C GLY A 241 19.15 7.87 -13.70
N ALA A 242 19.12 7.95 -15.04
CA ALA A 242 19.50 9.15 -15.78
C ALA A 242 18.55 10.35 -15.57
N THR A 243 17.32 10.10 -15.11
CA THR A 243 16.36 11.18 -14.80
C THR A 243 16.65 11.88 -13.47
N VAL A 244 17.48 11.28 -12.62
CA VAL A 244 17.86 11.82 -11.31
C VAL A 244 19.02 12.81 -11.47
N ALA A 245 18.89 13.98 -10.87
CA ALA A 245 19.92 15.02 -10.88
C ALA A 245 21.23 14.52 -10.22
N PRO A 246 22.40 15.05 -10.62
CA PRO A 246 23.64 14.82 -9.89
C PRO A 246 23.49 15.21 -8.42
N GLY A 247 23.99 14.37 -7.50
CA GLY A 247 23.76 14.55 -6.06
C GLY A 247 22.36 14.15 -5.56
N GLY A 248 21.47 13.66 -6.45
CA GLY A 248 20.16 13.15 -6.09
C GLY A 248 20.22 11.84 -5.29
N ARG A 249 19.11 11.49 -4.65
CA ARG A 249 18.97 10.33 -3.76
C ARG A 249 18.03 9.29 -4.35
N LEU A 250 18.32 8.02 -4.08
CA LEU A 250 17.43 6.90 -4.36
C LEU A 250 17.09 6.21 -3.03
N VAL A 251 15.79 5.98 -2.81
CA VAL A 251 15.28 5.23 -1.66
C VAL A 251 14.48 4.05 -2.21
N VAL A 252 14.89 2.84 -1.83
CA VAL A 252 14.23 1.61 -2.25
C VAL A 252 13.66 0.91 -1.02
N GLU A 253 12.39 0.58 -1.04
CA GLU A 253 11.74 -0.22 0.00
C GLU A 253 12.20 -1.68 -0.08
N LEU A 254 12.66 -2.22 1.04
CA LEU A 254 13.08 -3.61 1.18
C LEU A 254 11.92 -4.50 1.59
N ALA A 255 11.99 -5.77 1.23
CA ALA A 255 10.96 -6.75 1.51
C ALA A 255 10.95 -7.28 2.95
N ARG A 256 11.59 -6.58 3.90
CA ARG A 256 11.89 -7.06 5.26
C ARG A 256 10.66 -7.65 5.95
N TYR A 257 9.53 -6.98 5.92
CA TYR A 257 8.32 -7.43 6.63
C TYR A 257 7.35 -8.25 5.78
N LEU A 258 7.72 -8.66 4.56
CA LEU A 258 6.91 -9.59 3.77
C LEU A 258 6.99 -10.99 4.38
N VAL A 259 5.90 -11.41 5.03
CA VAL A 259 5.88 -12.66 5.79
C VAL A 259 6.11 -13.88 4.91
N ASP A 260 5.77 -13.85 3.62
CA ASP A 260 5.94 -15.03 2.76
C ASP A 260 7.39 -15.30 2.33
N LEU A 261 8.30 -14.34 2.52
CA LEU A 261 9.70 -14.49 2.13
C LEU A 261 10.54 -15.12 3.23
N ARG A 262 11.40 -16.08 2.83
CA ARG A 262 12.43 -16.67 3.70
C ARG A 262 13.65 -15.76 3.81
N GLN A 263 14.48 -16.00 4.81
CA GLN A 263 15.69 -15.20 5.06
C GLN A 263 16.64 -15.14 3.85
N GLU A 264 16.83 -16.26 3.16
CA GLU A 264 17.65 -16.34 1.94
C GLU A 264 17.07 -15.47 0.81
N GLN A 265 15.75 -15.49 0.63
CA GLN A 265 15.06 -14.67 -0.38
C GLN A 265 15.14 -13.18 -0.05
N LEU A 266 15.07 -12.81 1.23
CA LEU A 266 15.25 -11.43 1.69
C LEU A 266 16.66 -10.92 1.39
N GLN A 267 17.68 -11.73 1.66
CA GLN A 267 19.08 -11.39 1.37
C GLN A 267 19.34 -11.32 -0.14
N GLY A 268 18.80 -12.27 -0.91
CA GLY A 268 18.87 -12.25 -2.37
C GLY A 268 18.20 -11.01 -2.96
N PHE A 269 17.03 -10.62 -2.43
CA PHE A 269 16.35 -9.40 -2.85
C PHE A 269 17.17 -8.14 -2.53
N ALA A 270 17.73 -8.03 -1.32
CA ALA A 270 18.58 -6.89 -0.96
C ALA A 270 19.83 -6.78 -1.86
N SER A 271 20.50 -7.90 -2.11
CA SER A 271 21.65 -7.97 -3.02
C SER A 271 21.27 -7.53 -4.44
N ARG A 272 20.09 -7.97 -4.91
CA ARG A 272 19.59 -7.58 -6.23
C ARG A 272 19.24 -6.09 -6.33
N VAL A 273 18.67 -5.52 -5.27
CA VAL A 273 18.41 -4.07 -5.19
C VAL A 273 19.72 -3.29 -5.33
N GLU A 274 20.78 -3.73 -4.65
CA GLU A 274 22.10 -3.10 -4.76
C GLU A 274 22.71 -3.22 -6.16
N GLU A 275 22.60 -4.39 -6.81
CA GLU A 275 23.03 -4.58 -8.19
C GLU A 275 22.33 -3.62 -9.15
N LEU A 276 21.00 -3.53 -9.07
CA LEU A 276 20.19 -2.67 -9.94
C LEU A 276 20.47 -1.19 -9.68
N ALA A 277 20.61 -0.79 -8.42
CA ALA A 277 20.97 0.58 -8.06
C ALA A 277 22.37 0.96 -8.57
N ARG A 278 23.35 0.05 -8.45
CA ARG A 278 24.71 0.25 -8.98
C ARG A 278 24.70 0.34 -10.51
N ALA A 279 23.96 -0.54 -11.19
CA ALA A 279 23.79 -0.47 -12.63
C ALA A 279 23.14 0.84 -13.07
N ALA A 280 22.27 1.42 -12.24
CA ALA A 280 21.64 2.71 -12.48
C ALA A 280 22.49 3.94 -12.09
N GLY A 281 23.75 3.73 -11.69
CA GLY A 281 24.70 4.82 -11.36
C GLY A 281 24.57 5.36 -9.94
N PHE A 282 23.98 4.60 -9.02
CA PHE A 282 23.87 4.98 -7.61
C PHE A 282 24.85 4.20 -6.73
N THR A 283 25.33 4.86 -5.68
CA THR A 283 26.22 4.28 -4.68
C THR A 283 25.48 4.14 -3.35
N LEU A 284 25.59 2.96 -2.72
CA LEU A 284 24.95 2.66 -1.44
C LEU A 284 25.46 3.60 -0.35
N LEU A 285 24.53 4.18 0.42
CA LEU A 285 24.86 4.91 1.63
C LEU A 285 24.93 3.94 2.82
N PRO A 286 25.90 4.11 3.73
CA PRO A 286 25.94 3.34 4.96
C PRO A 286 24.62 3.49 5.72
N GLN A 287 24.01 2.36 6.10
CA GLN A 287 22.78 2.37 6.90
C GLN A 287 23.05 3.01 8.25
N ALA A 288 22.22 3.96 8.66
CA ALA A 288 22.37 4.66 9.93
C ALA A 288 21.86 3.82 11.10
N ARG A 289 20.92 2.89 10.84
CA ARG A 289 20.37 1.97 11.83
C ARG A 289 20.41 0.51 11.31
N PRO A 290 20.68 -0.49 12.16
CA PRO A 290 20.79 -1.90 11.75
C PRO A 290 19.45 -2.56 11.35
N LEU A 291 18.32 -1.88 11.53
CA LEU A 291 16.98 -2.40 11.28
C LEU A 291 16.25 -1.61 10.18
N GLU A 292 16.95 -1.19 9.13
CA GLU A 292 16.33 -0.37 8.09
C GLU A 292 15.40 -1.18 7.18
N THR A 293 14.21 -0.62 6.96
CA THR A 293 13.19 -1.05 5.97
C THR A 293 13.48 -0.55 4.57
N PHE A 294 14.43 0.37 4.43
CA PHE A 294 14.77 1.03 3.18
C PHE A 294 16.27 0.92 2.91
N ALA A 295 16.63 0.67 1.65
CA ALA A 295 17.97 0.87 1.16
C ALA A 295 18.10 2.28 0.59
N ARG A 296 19.14 3.01 0.99
CA ARG A 296 19.37 4.41 0.59
C ARG A 296 20.64 4.49 -0.24
N PHE A 297 20.56 5.22 -1.35
CA PHE A 297 21.66 5.41 -2.27
C PHE A 297 21.77 6.88 -2.68
N HIS A 298 22.95 7.27 -3.16
CA HIS A 298 23.21 8.61 -3.68
C HIS A 298 23.81 8.52 -5.08
N LYS A 299 23.49 9.49 -5.93
CA LYS A 299 24.15 9.69 -7.22
C LYS A 299 25.33 10.62 -7.02
N ALA A 300 26.49 10.27 -7.58
CA ALA A 300 27.67 11.13 -7.49
C ALA A 300 27.35 12.53 -8.05
N PRO A 301 27.82 13.62 -7.41
CA PRO A 301 27.77 14.93 -8.04
C PRO A 301 28.67 14.92 -9.28
N ASP A 302 28.28 15.65 -10.32
CA ASP A 302 29.14 15.87 -11.47
C ASP A 302 30.34 16.69 -11.00
N SER A 303 31.45 16.02 -10.69
CA SER A 303 32.73 16.69 -10.55
C SER A 303 33.04 17.36 -11.88
N ALA A 304 33.11 18.70 -11.89
CA ALA A 304 33.70 19.44 -12.99
C ALA A 304 35.06 18.82 -13.33
N CYS A 305 35.21 18.45 -14.60
CA CYS A 305 36.43 18.06 -15.32
C CYS A 305 37.75 18.16 -14.52
N GLY A 306 38.34 17.01 -14.18
CA GLY A 306 39.78 16.85 -13.97
C GLY A 306 40.32 15.90 -15.04
N PRO A 307 41.38 16.26 -15.80
CA PRO A 307 41.82 15.43 -16.91
C PRO A 307 42.61 14.21 -16.41
N GLY A 308 42.25 13.04 -16.94
CA GLY A 308 43.15 11.90 -17.07
C GLY A 308 43.10 10.85 -15.97
N SER A 309 42.39 9.76 -16.25
CA SER A 309 43.07 8.46 -16.31
C SER A 309 42.28 7.55 -17.23
N ALA A 310 42.91 7.18 -18.34
CA ALA A 310 42.45 6.14 -19.24
C ALA A 310 42.73 4.74 -18.63
N VAL A 311 42.15 3.73 -19.29
CA VAL A 311 42.44 2.28 -19.18
C VAL A 311 41.70 1.61 -18.01
N ASP A 312 40.88 0.57 -18.17
CA ASP A 312 41.03 -0.60 -19.04
C ASP A 312 39.68 -1.19 -19.49
N SER A 313 39.65 -1.71 -20.71
CA SER A 313 38.57 -2.53 -21.24
C SER A 313 38.75 -3.97 -20.73
N MET A 314 37.73 -4.58 -20.15
CA MET A 314 37.71 -6.04 -19.98
C MET A 314 36.32 -6.63 -20.25
N THR A 315 36.39 -7.67 -21.08
CA THR A 315 35.42 -8.59 -21.69
C THR A 315 34.35 -9.15 -20.73
N PRO A 316 33.13 -9.50 -21.21
CA PRO A 316 32.07 -10.03 -20.35
C PRO A 316 32.32 -11.51 -19.96
N PRO A 317 31.99 -11.95 -18.74
CA PRO A 317 31.93 -13.37 -18.38
C PRO A 317 30.53 -13.97 -18.65
N PRO A 318 30.42 -15.31 -18.70
CA PRO A 318 29.41 -16.01 -19.50
C PRO A 318 28.06 -16.20 -18.80
N ASP A 319 27.03 -16.43 -19.62
CA ASP A 319 25.67 -16.81 -19.26
C ASP A 319 25.64 -18.00 -18.26
N VAL A 320 25.05 -17.76 -17.09
CA VAL A 320 24.65 -18.80 -16.13
C VAL A 320 23.13 -18.71 -15.95
N PRO A 321 22.40 -19.84 -15.93
CA PRO A 321 20.96 -19.85 -16.14
C PRO A 321 20.21 -19.18 -14.99
N THR A 322 19.37 -18.22 -15.35
CA THR A 322 18.44 -17.51 -14.46
C THR A 322 17.30 -18.46 -14.05
N PRO A 323 16.96 -18.63 -12.77
CA PRO A 323 15.67 -19.23 -12.40
C PRO A 323 14.54 -18.23 -12.75
N PRO A 324 13.35 -18.69 -13.18
CA PRO A 324 12.30 -17.80 -13.68
C PRO A 324 11.68 -16.96 -12.54
N LEU A 325 11.56 -15.66 -12.79
CA LEU A 325 11.00 -14.64 -11.90
C LEU A 325 9.47 -14.74 -11.70
N GLU A 326 8.84 -15.77 -12.27
CA GLU A 326 7.40 -15.99 -12.14
C GLU A 326 6.97 -16.28 -10.70
N ASP A 327 7.88 -16.76 -9.84
CA ASP A 327 7.53 -17.18 -8.47
C ASP A 327 7.28 -16.00 -7.50
N LEU A 328 7.84 -14.80 -7.74
CA LEU A 328 7.59 -13.61 -6.89
C LEU A 328 6.28 -12.91 -7.26
N SER A 329 5.96 -12.83 -8.56
CA SER A 329 4.66 -12.37 -9.04
C SER A 329 3.56 -13.38 -8.73
N GLN A 330 3.80 -14.69 -8.86
CA GLN A 330 2.85 -15.75 -8.47
C GLN A 330 2.69 -15.92 -6.95
N ALA A 331 3.70 -15.58 -6.13
CA ALA A 331 3.54 -15.52 -4.68
C ALA A 331 2.59 -14.38 -4.27
N LEU A 332 2.62 -13.25 -4.97
CA LEU A 332 1.69 -12.13 -4.79
C LEU A 332 0.34 -12.36 -5.50
N GLU A 333 0.34 -13.11 -6.60
CA GLU A 333 -0.81 -13.57 -7.37
C GLU A 333 -1.12 -15.03 -7.04
N GLY A 334 -1.67 -15.29 -5.85
CA GLY A 334 -1.94 -16.66 -5.38
C GLY A 334 -2.48 -17.59 -6.49
N ARG A 335 -1.87 -18.78 -6.62
CA ARG A 335 -2.23 -19.83 -7.57
C ARG A 335 -3.75 -19.96 -7.70
N THR A 336 -4.30 -19.68 -8.89
CA THR A 336 -5.74 -19.73 -9.16
C THR A 336 -6.12 -21.05 -9.83
N PRO A 337 -6.63 -22.06 -9.11
CA PRO A 337 -7.49 -23.08 -9.71
C PRO A 337 -8.93 -22.52 -9.84
N PRO A 338 -9.72 -23.02 -10.81
CA PRO A 338 -11.12 -22.59 -10.97
C PRO A 338 -11.96 -22.96 -9.74
N PRO A 339 -12.94 -22.13 -9.33
CA PRO A 339 -13.82 -22.46 -8.22
C PRO A 339 -14.77 -23.60 -8.61
N GLU A 340 -14.95 -24.57 -7.70
CA GLU A 340 -16.03 -25.56 -7.80
C GLU A 340 -17.40 -24.84 -7.71
N PRO A 341 -18.43 -25.30 -8.45
CA PRO A 341 -19.74 -24.65 -8.43
C PRO A 341 -20.39 -24.80 -7.06
N LEU A 342 -20.71 -23.68 -6.41
CA LEU A 342 -21.60 -23.63 -5.25
C LEU A 342 -22.97 -24.19 -5.64
N LYS A 343 -23.34 -25.35 -5.07
CA LYS A 343 -24.70 -25.90 -5.16
C LYS A 343 -25.68 -24.92 -4.48
N ARG A 344 -26.77 -24.60 -5.18
CA ARG A 344 -27.89 -23.81 -4.63
C ARG A 344 -28.46 -24.50 -3.37
N PRO A 345 -28.94 -23.74 -2.38
CA PRO A 345 -29.77 -24.31 -1.32
C PRO A 345 -31.08 -24.85 -1.93
N PRO A 346 -31.68 -25.91 -1.37
CA PRO A 346 -32.89 -26.50 -1.93
C PRO A 346 -34.04 -25.48 -1.88
N GLU A 347 -34.71 -25.33 -3.03
CA GLU A 347 -35.94 -24.56 -3.15
C GLU A 347 -37.01 -25.13 -2.19
N SER A 348 -37.59 -24.25 -1.40
CA SER A 348 -38.78 -24.53 -0.60
C SER A 348 -39.90 -25.06 -1.51
N LEU A 349 -40.39 -26.25 -1.18
CA LEU A 349 -41.58 -26.88 -1.76
C LEU A 349 -42.73 -25.87 -1.88
N ALA A 350 -43.05 -25.48 -3.11
CA ALA A 350 -44.34 -24.89 -3.44
C ALA A 350 -45.40 -26.00 -3.32
N LEU A 351 -46.39 -25.79 -2.44
CA LEU A 351 -47.57 -26.63 -2.35
C LEU A 351 -48.36 -26.54 -3.67
N SER A 352 -48.44 -27.67 -4.36
CA SER A 352 -49.36 -27.93 -5.46
C SER A 352 -50.80 -27.84 -4.95
N THR A 353 -51.58 -26.93 -5.52
CA THR A 353 -53.04 -26.94 -5.40
C THR A 353 -53.57 -27.75 -6.59
N GLU A 354 -53.98 -28.98 -6.34
CA GLU A 354 -54.85 -29.71 -7.27
C GLU A 354 -56.30 -29.44 -6.89
N SER A 355 -57.05 -29.06 -7.93
CA SER A 355 -58.48 -28.89 -8.00
C SER A 355 -59.22 -30.20 -7.78
N ASP A 356 -60.30 -30.17 -6.99
CA ASP A 356 -61.39 -31.14 -7.16
C ASP A 356 -62.75 -30.42 -7.15
N SER A 357 -63.60 -30.88 -8.05
CA SER A 357 -64.84 -30.27 -8.50
C SER A 357 -66.06 -30.77 -7.71
N THR A 358 -67.04 -29.91 -7.37
CA THR A 358 -68.50 -30.19 -7.55
C THR A 358 -69.42 -29.01 -7.20
N THR A 359 -70.17 -28.55 -8.22
CA THR A 359 -71.59 -28.11 -8.27
C THR A 359 -72.34 -27.60 -7.02
N ARG A 360 -72.93 -26.38 -7.12
CA ARG A 360 -74.39 -26.06 -7.11
C ARG A 360 -74.60 -24.53 -7.01
N GLU A 361 -75.17 -23.92 -8.04
CA GLU A 361 -76.55 -23.36 -8.11
C GLU A 361 -76.79 -22.04 -7.33
N SER A 362 -76.87 -20.94 -8.10
CA SER A 362 -77.86 -19.85 -8.08
C SER A 362 -78.55 -19.47 -6.75
N ASP A 363 -78.39 -18.21 -6.29
CA ASP A 363 -79.38 -17.13 -6.51
C ASP A 363 -78.95 -15.79 -5.85
N PRO A 364 -79.59 -14.64 -6.21
CA PRO A 364 -79.02 -13.31 -6.11
C PRO A 364 -79.38 -12.53 -4.83
N CYS A 365 -78.61 -11.45 -4.61
CA CYS A 365 -78.85 -10.41 -3.61
C CYS A 365 -80.30 -9.93 -3.53
N PRO A 366 -80.68 -9.36 -2.37
CA PRO A 366 -81.32 -8.06 -2.40
C PRO A 366 -80.67 -7.03 -1.45
N HIS A 367 -80.62 -5.81 -1.97
CA HIS A 367 -80.60 -4.50 -1.32
C HIS A 367 -80.74 -4.44 0.21
N LEU A 368 -79.75 -3.85 0.88
CA LEU A 368 -79.80 -2.46 1.35
C LEU A 368 -78.39 -1.97 1.75
#